data_AF-A0A7J7KKP3-F1
#
_entry.id   AF-A0A7J7KKP3-F1
#
_cell.length_a   1.000
_cell.length_b   1.000
_cell.length_c   1.000
_cell.angle_alpha   90.00
_cell.angle_beta   90.00
_cell.angle_gamma   90.00
#
_symmetry.space_group_name_H-M   'P 1'
#
loop_
_entity.id
_entity.type
_entity.pdbx_description
1 polymer ?
#
loop_
_entity_poly.entity_id
_entity_poly.type
_entity_poly.pdbx_seq_one_letter_code
_entity_poly.pdbx_strand_id
1 'polypeptide(L)'
;MQGSGVVRAGQWSRRLLLNDSIDKGTQLPYIRKGLANGWGIIVMNPNDNYPLPNDNYLLRLLGTGLLIANYLVTQFLLLGFLQCRLVNSS
;
A
#
# COMPACT_ATOMS: atom_id res chain seq x y z
N MET A 1 22.58 13.86 -5.06
CA MET A 1 22.63 15.06 -4.19
C MET A 1 22.04 14.66 -2.85
N GLN A 2 22.94 14.32 -1.91
CA GLN A 2 22.61 13.96 -0.54
C GLN A 2 22.24 15.22 0.24
N GLY A 3 21.01 15.30 0.72
CA GLY A 3 20.61 16.22 1.79
C GLY A 3 20.15 15.38 2.97
N SER A 4 20.76 15.58 4.15
CA SER A 4 20.41 14.87 5.40
C SER A 4 19.07 15.33 6.00
N GLY A 5 18.13 15.78 5.17
CA GLY A 5 16.80 16.18 5.58
C GLY A 5 15.82 15.04 5.34
N VAL A 6 15.03 14.68 6.34
CA VAL A 6 13.97 13.67 6.23
C VAL A 6 12.99 14.11 5.14
N VAL A 7 13.08 13.49 3.96
CA VAL A 7 12.18 13.77 2.85
C VAL A 7 10.85 13.08 3.13
N ARG A 8 9.79 13.87 3.34
CA ARG A 8 8.43 13.34 3.46
C ARG A 8 7.99 12.73 2.14
N ALA A 9 7.25 11.62 2.21
CA ALA A 9 6.63 11.01 1.04
C ALA A 9 5.82 12.07 0.27
N GLY A 10 5.99 12.12 -1.05
CA GLY A 10 5.22 13.03 -1.93
C GLY A 10 5.91 14.35 -2.32
N GLN A 11 7.06 14.72 -1.75
CA GLN A 11 7.79 15.95 -2.16
C GLN A 11 8.23 15.91 -3.64
N TRP A 12 8.77 14.77 -4.08
CA TRP A 12 9.21 14.60 -5.46
C TRP A 12 8.02 14.38 -6.41
N SER A 13 7.03 13.60 -5.98
CA SER A 13 5.76 13.42 -6.69
C SER A 13 5.02 14.73 -6.94
N ARG A 14 5.04 15.69 -6.01
CA ARG A 14 4.38 17.00 -6.19
C ARG A 14 5.04 17.81 -7.31
N ARG A 15 6.38 17.82 -7.37
CA ARG A 15 7.11 18.53 -8.43
C ARG A 15 6.87 17.88 -9.80
N LEU A 16 6.82 16.55 -9.86
CA LEU A 16 6.49 15.80 -11.08
C LEU A 16 5.03 15.98 -11.50
N LEU A 17 4.09 16.01 -10.56
CA LEU A 17 2.68 16.30 -10.83
C LEU A 17 2.48 17.65 -11.48
N LEU A 18 3.13 18.70 -10.95
CA LEU A 18 3.01 20.07 -11.44
C LEU A 18 3.69 20.29 -12.79
N ASN A 19 4.84 19.66 -13.02
CA ASN A 19 5.67 19.92 -14.19
C ASN A 19 5.41 18.95 -15.35
N ASP A 20 4.90 17.76 -15.08
CA ASP A 20 5.05 16.60 -15.98
C ASP A 20 3.76 15.82 -16.21
N SER A 21 2.85 15.79 -15.21
CA SER A 21 1.45 15.28 -15.22
C SER A 21 1.15 14.29 -14.08
N ILE A 22 -0.15 14.04 -13.86
CA ILE A 22 -0.65 13.05 -12.88
C ILE A 22 -0.19 11.62 -13.16
N ASP A 23 0.15 11.32 -14.41
CA ASP A 23 0.57 9.98 -14.82
C ASP A 23 2.07 9.72 -14.56
N LYS A 24 2.84 10.73 -14.18
CA LYS A 24 4.27 10.59 -13.86
C LYS A 24 4.59 10.75 -12.38
N GLY A 25 3.62 11.16 -11.55
CA GLY A 25 3.83 11.46 -10.13
C GLY A 25 2.96 10.66 -9.16
N THR A 26 2.13 9.73 -9.63
CA THR A 26 1.14 9.01 -8.79
C THR A 26 1.11 7.50 -9.05
N GLN A 27 0.44 6.76 -8.16
CA GLN A 27 0.17 5.34 -8.33
C GLN A 27 -0.95 5.05 -9.36
N LEU A 28 -1.70 6.07 -9.79
CA LEU A 28 -2.90 5.92 -10.62
C LEU A 28 -2.67 5.19 -11.96
N PRO A 29 -1.58 5.39 -12.70
CA PRO A 29 -1.33 4.66 -13.95
C PRO A 29 -1.24 3.15 -13.73
N TYR A 30 -0.61 2.73 -12.63
CA TYR A 30 -0.46 1.32 -12.30
C TYR A 30 -1.78 0.71 -11.85
N ILE A 31 -2.58 1.46 -11.10
CA ILE A 31 -3.93 1.05 -10.72
C ILE A 31 -4.80 0.89 -11.98
N ARG A 32 -4.81 1.88 -12.87
CA ARG A 32 -5.54 1.81 -14.15
C ARG A 32 -5.13 0.60 -14.99
N LYS A 33 -3.83 0.31 -15.06
CA LYS A 33 -3.30 -0.86 -15.78
C LYS A 33 -3.72 -2.19 -15.14
N GLY A 34 -3.68 -2.28 -13.81
CA GLY A 34 -4.14 -3.46 -13.09
C GLY A 34 -5.63 -3.74 -13.33
N LEU A 35 -6.45 -2.68 -13.31
CA LEU A 35 -7.89 -2.78 -13.58
C LEU A 35 -8.16 -3.21 -15.02
N ALA A 36 -7.44 -2.64 -16.00
CA ALA A 36 -7.57 -3.01 -17.40
C ALA A 36 -7.22 -4.49 -17.67
N ASN A 37 -6.34 -5.08 -16.84
CA ASN A 37 -5.95 -6.48 -16.92
C ASN A 37 -6.83 -7.42 -16.07
N GLY A 38 -7.85 -6.90 -15.38
CA GLY A 38 -8.73 -7.69 -14.52
C GLY A 38 -8.05 -8.19 -13.23
N TRP A 39 -7.01 -7.52 -12.74
CA TRP A 39 -6.28 -7.93 -11.54
C TRP A 39 -6.92 -7.42 -10.25
N GLY A 40 -6.78 -8.19 -9.17
CA GLY A 40 -7.01 -7.70 -7.81
C GLY A 40 -5.90 -6.72 -7.41
N ILE A 41 -6.26 -5.55 -6.88
CA ILE A 41 -5.31 -4.47 -6.56
C ILE A 41 -5.35 -4.20 -5.05
N ILE A 42 -4.17 -4.17 -4.44
CA ILE A 42 -3.99 -3.74 -3.04
C ILE A 42 -3.24 -2.41 -3.06
N VAL A 43 -3.82 -1.39 -2.44
CA VAL A 43 -3.21 -0.06 -2.33
C VAL A 43 -2.68 0.13 -0.92
N MET A 44 -1.37 0.31 -0.80
CA MET A 44 -0.71 0.56 0.47
C MET A 44 -0.45 2.06 0.62
N ASN A 45 -0.83 2.61 1.77
CA ASN A 45 -0.55 4.01 2.12
C ASN A 45 0.78 4.09 2.88
N PRO A 46 1.85 4.68 2.30
CA PRO A 46 3.13 4.82 2.96
C PRO A 46 3.19 6.03 3.92
N ASN A 47 2.10 6.79 4.06
CA ASN A 47 2.11 7.98 4.90
C ASN A 47 2.02 7.63 6.38
N ASP A 48 2.94 8.21 7.14
CA ASP A 48 3.01 8.07 8.59
C ASP A 48 2.06 9.08 9.25
N ASN A 49 0.80 8.67 9.41
CA ASN A 49 -0.28 9.55 9.84
C ASN A 49 -0.37 9.75 11.37
N TYR A 50 0.12 8.78 12.16
CA TYR A 50 -0.08 8.75 13.61
C TYR A 50 1.22 8.38 14.33
N PRO A 51 1.97 9.36 14.85
CA PRO A 51 3.11 9.05 15.72
C PRO A 51 2.57 8.45 17.02
N LEU A 52 3.04 7.24 17.36
CA LEU A 52 2.69 6.63 18.63
C LEU A 52 3.45 7.34 19.77
N PRO A 53 2.87 7.46 20.98
CA PRO A 53 3.63 7.91 22.14
C PRO A 53 4.84 6.98 22.36
N ASN A 54 6.04 7.54 22.49
CA ASN A 54 7.31 6.80 22.61
C ASN A 54 7.64 5.91 21.40
N ASP A 55 7.36 6.39 20.19
CA ASP A 55 7.61 5.65 18.95
C ASP A 55 9.07 5.20 18.83
N ASN A 56 9.26 3.88 18.76
CA ASN A 56 10.54 3.26 18.47
C ASN A 56 10.44 2.65 17.07
N TYR A 57 11.17 3.25 16.12
CA TYR A 57 11.09 2.94 14.69
C TYR A 57 11.25 1.44 14.39
N LEU A 58 12.07 0.73 15.18
CA LEU A 58 12.30 -0.71 15.04
C LEU A 58 11.08 -1.53 15.41
N LEU A 59 10.46 -1.21 16.56
CA LEU A 59 9.25 -1.88 17.03
C LEU A 59 8.08 -1.61 16.10
N ARG A 60 7.98 -0.39 15.56
CA ARG A 60 6.96 -0.04 14.57
C ARG A 60 7.13 -0.83 13.29
N LEU A 61 8.33 -0.86 12.70
CA LEU A 61 8.60 -1.56 11.45
C LEU A 61 8.30 -3.07 11.56
N LEU A 62 8.77 -3.70 12.65
CA LEU A 62 8.52 -5.11 12.92
C LEU A 62 7.03 -5.39 13.20
N GLY A 63 6.38 -4.55 14.01
CA GLY A 63 4.97 -4.71 14.38
C GLY A 63 4.01 -4.50 13.20
N THR A 64 4.20 -3.43 12.41
CA THR A 64 3.36 -3.17 11.23
C THR A 64 3.58 -4.22 10.15
N GLY A 65 4.82 -4.66 9.94
CA GLY A 65 5.12 -5.70 8.94
C GLY A 65 4.43 -7.02 9.26
N LEU A 66 4.49 -7.46 10.52
CA LEU A 66 3.86 -8.71 10.97
C LEU A 66 2.32 -8.62 10.96
N LEU A 67 1.75 -7.50 11.42
CA LEU A 67 0.29 -7.30 11.41
C LEU A 67 -0.28 -7.26 9.99
N ILE A 68 0.36 -6.54 9.08
CA ILE A 68 -0.08 -6.45 7.68
C ILE A 68 0.03 -7.82 7.01
N ALA A 69 1.14 -8.53 7.20
CA ALA A 69 1.33 -9.86 6.64
C ALA A 69 0.25 -10.85 7.15
N ASN A 70 0.00 -10.87 8.45
CA ASN A 70 -1.01 -11.75 9.03
C ASN A 70 -2.42 -11.39 8.56
N TYR A 71 -2.78 -10.11 8.52
CA TYR A 71 -4.10 -9.66 8.08
C TYR A 71 -4.35 -9.98 6.61
N LEU A 72 -3.38 -9.71 5.73
CA LEU A 72 -3.52 -10.05 4.31
C LEU A 72 -3.63 -11.56 4.11
N VAL A 73 -2.76 -12.36 4.75
CA VAL A 73 -2.80 -13.82 4.61
C VAL A 73 -4.12 -14.39 5.14
N THR A 74 -4.61 -13.95 6.29
CA THR A 74 -5.91 -14.42 6.82
C THR A 74 -7.08 -14.02 5.94
N GLN A 75 -7.12 -12.78 5.44
CA GLN A 75 -8.22 -12.33 4.55
C GLN A 75 -8.22 -13.10 3.23
N PHE A 76 -7.06 -13.31 2.60
CA PHE A 76 -6.97 -14.10 1.36
C PHE A 76 -7.35 -15.57 1.57
N LEU A 77 -6.89 -16.20 2.64
CA LEU A 77 -7.25 -17.58 2.95
C LEU A 77 -8.74 -17.70 3.26
N LEU A 78 -9.29 -16.83 4.12
CA LEU A 78 -10.71 -16.88 4.49
C LEU A 78 -11.65 -16.64 3.30
N LEU A 79 -11.32 -15.68 2.44
CA LEU A 79 -12.11 -15.41 1.23
C LEU A 79 -12.00 -16.57 0.23
N GLY A 80 -10.81 -17.17 0.06
CA GLY A 80 -10.63 -18.37 -0.76
C GLY A 80 -11.44 -19.57 -0.25
N PHE A 81 -11.46 -19.80 1.07
CA PHE A 81 -12.27 -20.87 1.68
C PHE A 81 -13.77 -20.61 1.54
N LEU A 82 -14.24 -19.37 1.71
CA LEU A 82 -15.66 -19.02 1.55
C LEU A 82 -16.14 -19.14 0.10
N GLN A 83 -15.32 -18.72 -0.87
CA GLN A 83 -15.64 -18.84 -2.30
C GLN A 83 -15.77 -20.33 -2.71
N CYS A 84 -14.85 -21.19 -2.26
CA CYS A 84 -14.91 -22.63 -2.50
C CYS A 84 -16.14 -23.29 -1.87
N ARG A 85 -16.60 -22.81 -0.70
CA ARG A 85 -17.77 -23.36 -0.02
C ARG A 85 -19.09 -23.02 -0.73
N LEU A 86 -19.19 -21.83 -1.33
CA LEU A 86 -20.38 -21.41 -2.09
C LEU A 86 -20.49 -22.10 -3.46
N VAL A 87 -19.36 -22.38 -4.11
CA VAL A 87 -19.34 -23.11 -5.40
C VAL A 87 -19.72 -24.59 -5.23
N ASN A 88 -19.35 -25.22 -4.12
CA ASN A 88 -19.68 -26.62 -3.83
C ASN A 88 -21.09 -26.83 -3.24
N SER A 89 -21.88 -25.77 -3.06
CA SER A 89 -23.27 -25.81 -2.56
C SER A 89 -24.33 -25.52 -3.63
N SER A 90 -23.96 -25.56 -4.92
CA SER A 90 -24.85 -25.34 -6.07
C SER A 90 -25.04 -26.62 -6.88
#